data_AF-A0A562PJ79-F1
#
_entry.id   AF-A0A562PJ79-F1
#
_cell.length_a   1.000
_cell.length_b   1.000
_cell.length_c   1.000
_cell.angle_alpha   90.00
_cell.angle_beta   90.00
_cell.angle_gamma   90.00
#
_symmetry.space_group_name_H-M   'P 1'
#
loop_
_entity.id
_entity.type
_entity.pdbx_description
1 polymer ?
#
loop_
_entity_poly.entity_id
_entity_poly.type
_entity_poly.pdbx_seq_one_letter_code
_entity_poly.pdbx_strand_id
1 'polypeptide(L)'
;MATNQGDLRTEPRMEQHRNEQRSEQGKGNSQRSENQSSQKSTSKRGFAAMDEATQRMIASKGGQAAHQKGTAHEFNSEEARRAGQKGGEAVSRDREHMAEIGRKGGESRQSANRLARQGKEEKH
;
A
#
# COMPACT_ATOMS: atom_id res chain seq x y z
N MET A 1 38.19 13.17 -54.15
CA MET A 1 36.78 12.77 -53.94
C MET A 1 36.71 11.91 -52.69
N ALA A 2 36.15 12.45 -51.60
CA ALA A 2 35.50 11.69 -50.53
C ALA A 2 34.81 12.72 -49.61
N THR A 3 33.50 12.80 -49.75
CA THR A 3 32.58 13.68 -49.04
C THR A 3 32.30 13.12 -47.64
N ASN A 4 32.71 13.81 -46.58
CA ASN A 4 32.27 13.49 -45.22
C ASN A 4 31.02 14.32 -44.89
N GLN A 5 29.88 13.82 -45.37
CA GLN A 5 28.56 14.15 -44.85
C GLN A 5 28.19 13.10 -43.80
N GLY A 6 27.70 13.51 -42.64
CA GLY A 6 27.27 12.58 -41.60
C GLY A 6 27.03 13.24 -40.26
N ASP A 7 26.18 14.26 -40.26
CA ASP A 7 25.61 14.84 -39.06
C ASP A 7 24.60 13.82 -38.47
N LEU A 8 24.92 13.21 -37.33
CA LEU A 8 23.99 12.37 -36.57
C LEU A 8 24.06 12.77 -35.10
N ARG A 9 23.11 13.64 -34.78
CA ARG A 9 22.60 13.96 -33.45
C ARG A 9 22.59 12.72 -32.57
N THR A 10 23.36 12.77 -31.48
CA THR A 10 23.19 11.82 -30.39
C THR A 10 21.93 12.23 -29.63
N GLU A 11 20.82 11.60 -29.96
CA GLU A 11 19.59 11.65 -29.16
C GLU A 11 19.85 11.03 -27.77
N PRO A 12 19.31 11.61 -26.68
CA PRO A 12 19.43 11.02 -25.35
C PRO A 12 18.71 9.67 -25.31
N ARG A 13 19.47 8.61 -25.05
CA ARG A 13 18.96 7.26 -24.78
C ARG A 13 18.04 7.31 -23.56
N MET A 14 16.73 7.40 -23.80
CA MET A 14 15.69 7.17 -22.80
C MET A 14 15.84 5.76 -22.26
N GLU A 15 16.43 5.65 -21.07
CA GLU A 15 16.61 4.41 -20.36
C GLU A 15 15.24 3.88 -19.93
N GLN A 16 14.76 2.86 -20.65
CA GLN A 16 13.61 2.06 -20.27
C GLN A 16 13.97 1.25 -19.02
N HIS A 17 13.82 1.87 -17.85
CA HIS A 17 13.78 1.12 -16.60
C HIS A 17 12.49 0.31 -16.57
N ARG A 18 12.62 -0.96 -17.03
CA ARG A 18 11.70 -2.04 -16.74
C ARG A 18 11.44 -2.07 -15.23
N ASN A 19 10.23 -1.69 -14.86
CA ASN A 19 9.72 -1.89 -13.52
C ASN A 19 9.27 -3.35 -13.38
N GLU A 20 10.24 -4.25 -13.18
CA GLU A 20 10.01 -5.64 -12.79
C GLU A 20 10.71 -5.86 -11.45
N GLN A 21 9.98 -5.65 -10.35
CA GLN A 21 10.07 -6.51 -9.15
C GLN A 21 8.98 -6.13 -8.14
N ARG A 22 7.83 -6.75 -8.41
CA ARG A 22 6.76 -7.05 -7.47
C ARG A 22 7.36 -7.81 -6.26
N SER A 23 7.37 -7.19 -5.09
CA SER A 23 7.55 -7.90 -3.82
C SER A 23 6.33 -7.67 -2.92
N GLU A 24 5.33 -8.53 -3.12
CA GLU A 24 4.27 -8.77 -2.14
C GLU A 24 4.89 -9.55 -0.98
N GLN A 25 5.18 -8.87 0.14
CA GLN A 25 5.37 -9.54 1.43
C GLN A 25 5.14 -8.59 2.61
N GLY A 26 3.91 -8.09 2.72
CA GLY A 26 3.37 -7.56 3.98
C GLY A 26 2.74 -8.68 4.79
N LYS A 27 3.53 -9.41 5.58
CA LYS A 27 3.01 -10.37 6.57
C LYS A 27 2.41 -9.58 7.75
N GLY A 28 1.12 -9.31 7.68
CA GLY A 28 0.33 -8.84 8.83
C GLY A 28 0.22 -9.94 9.87
N ASN A 29 0.78 -9.72 11.05
CA ASN A 29 0.62 -10.59 12.20
C ASN A 29 -0.68 -10.20 12.93
N SER A 30 -1.74 -10.98 12.72
CA SER A 30 -2.98 -10.88 13.50
C SER A 30 -3.33 -12.25 14.05
N GLN A 31 -2.75 -12.59 15.21
CA GLN A 31 -3.25 -13.66 16.04
C GLN A 31 -4.17 -13.08 17.12
N ARG A 32 -5.46 -13.37 16.94
CA ARG A 32 -6.46 -13.78 17.94
C ARG A 32 -6.57 -12.97 19.24
N SER A 33 -7.64 -12.19 19.31
CA SER A 33 -8.42 -12.04 20.55
C SER A 33 -9.82 -12.56 20.27
N GLU A 34 -10.04 -13.82 20.65
CA GLU A 34 -11.35 -14.47 20.72
C GLU A 34 -12.03 -13.97 22.00
N ASN A 35 -12.95 -13.01 21.88
CA ASN A 35 -13.91 -12.74 22.95
C ASN A 35 -15.33 -12.80 22.37
N GLN A 36 -16.01 -13.88 22.74
CA GLN A 36 -17.38 -14.17 22.35
C GLN A 36 -18.32 -13.16 22.99
N SER A 37 -19.03 -12.38 22.16
CA SER A 37 -20.31 -11.79 22.56
C SER A 37 -21.39 -12.26 21.57
N SER A 38 -22.02 -13.35 21.99
CA SER A 38 -23.46 -13.59 21.89
C SER A 38 -24.23 -12.85 20.79
N GLN A 39 -24.56 -13.62 19.74
CA GLN A 39 -25.89 -13.68 19.14
C GLN A 39 -26.59 -12.35 18.83
N LYS A 40 -26.28 -11.82 17.66
CA LYS A 40 -27.32 -11.38 16.72
C LYS A 40 -26.95 -11.89 15.35
N SER A 41 -27.26 -13.15 15.07
CA SER A 41 -27.09 -13.75 13.75
C SER A 41 -28.10 -13.12 12.79
N THR A 42 -27.82 -11.90 12.33
CA THR A 42 -28.40 -11.41 11.09
C THR A 42 -27.92 -12.37 10.02
N SER A 43 -28.82 -13.23 9.54
CA SER A 43 -28.53 -14.16 8.45
C SER A 43 -27.81 -13.37 7.35
N LYS A 44 -26.61 -13.83 6.95
CA LYS A 44 -25.88 -13.25 5.83
C LYS A 44 -26.84 -13.26 4.64
N ARG A 45 -27.30 -12.08 4.23
CA ARG A 45 -28.23 -11.88 3.11
C ARG A 45 -27.67 -10.80 2.21
N GLY A 46 -27.98 -10.88 0.93
CA GLY A 46 -27.48 -9.94 -0.07
C GLY A 46 -25.96 -10.00 -0.22
N PHE A 47 -25.30 -8.86 -0.25
CA PHE A 47 -23.88 -8.72 -0.57
C PHE A 47 -22.94 -9.53 0.33
N ALA A 48 -23.29 -9.67 1.61
CA ALA A 48 -22.50 -10.41 2.59
C ALA A 48 -22.69 -11.94 2.54
N ALA A 49 -23.65 -12.42 1.73
CA ALA A 49 -23.92 -13.85 1.53
C ALA A 49 -23.21 -14.44 0.31
N MET A 50 -22.68 -13.58 -0.59
CA MET A 50 -21.97 -13.99 -1.80
C MET A 50 -20.57 -14.52 -1.48
N ASP A 51 -19.94 -15.17 -2.46
CA ASP A 51 -18.52 -15.51 -2.39
C ASP A 51 -17.65 -14.24 -2.45
N GLU A 52 -16.45 -14.33 -1.87
CA GLU A 52 -15.53 -13.20 -1.73
C GLU A 52 -15.05 -12.65 -3.08
N ALA A 53 -14.90 -13.51 -4.09
CA ALA A 53 -14.46 -13.10 -5.42
C ALA A 53 -15.55 -12.24 -6.10
N THR A 54 -16.80 -12.66 -6.01
CA THR A 54 -17.96 -11.92 -6.51
C THR A 54 -18.17 -10.63 -5.73
N GLN A 55 -18.02 -10.66 -4.40
CA GLN A 55 -18.09 -9.45 -3.56
C GLN A 55 -17.04 -8.41 -4.01
N ARG A 56 -15.80 -8.84 -4.20
CA ARG A 56 -14.70 -7.98 -4.67
C ARG A 56 -14.96 -7.42 -6.07
N MET A 57 -15.47 -8.26 -6.97
CA MET A 57 -15.79 -7.84 -8.34
C MET A 57 -16.88 -6.76 -8.35
N ILE A 58 -17.97 -6.97 -7.60
CA ILE A 58 -19.08 -6.02 -7.52
C ILE A 58 -18.63 -4.73 -6.83
N ALA A 59 -17.85 -4.81 -5.75
CA ALA A 59 -17.29 -3.64 -5.09
C ALA A 59 -16.40 -2.82 -6.05
N SER A 60 -15.53 -3.51 -6.80
CA SER A 60 -14.67 -2.89 -7.81
C SER A 60 -15.47 -2.19 -8.91
N LYS A 61 -16.47 -2.87 -9.48
CA LYS A 61 -17.38 -2.29 -10.49
C LYS A 61 -18.20 -1.12 -9.93
N GLY A 62 -18.64 -1.21 -8.67
CA GLY A 62 -19.37 -0.15 -7.99
C GLY A 62 -18.53 1.12 -7.83
N GLY A 63 -17.26 0.98 -7.43
CA GLY A 63 -16.31 2.09 -7.38
C GLY A 63 -16.08 2.72 -8.74
N GLN A 64 -15.80 1.91 -9.77
CA GLN A 64 -15.62 2.38 -11.15
C GLN A 64 -16.86 3.12 -11.68
N ALA A 65 -18.06 2.57 -11.44
CA ALA A 65 -19.31 3.19 -11.87
C ALA A 65 -19.58 4.52 -11.14
N ALA A 66 -19.27 4.61 -9.84
CA ALA A 66 -19.44 5.84 -9.07
C ALA A 66 -18.50 6.96 -9.57
N HIS A 67 -17.27 6.61 -9.96
CA HIS A 67 -16.34 7.51 -10.63
C HIS A 67 -16.86 7.93 -12.01
N GLN A 68 -17.23 6.98 -12.87
CA GLN A 68 -17.76 7.27 -14.21
C GLN A 68 -19.03 8.13 -14.20
N LYS A 69 -19.89 7.97 -13.19
CA LYS A 69 -21.14 8.73 -13.05
C LYS A 69 -20.94 10.13 -12.44
N GLY A 70 -19.72 10.48 -12.00
CA GLY A 70 -19.44 11.78 -11.36
C GLY A 70 -20.14 11.98 -10.01
N THR A 71 -20.69 10.91 -9.43
CA THR A 71 -21.29 10.95 -8.08
C THR A 71 -20.22 10.86 -6.99
N ALA A 72 -19.05 10.32 -7.32
CA ALA A 72 -17.86 10.38 -6.48
C ALA A 72 -17.04 11.62 -6.84
N HIS A 73 -16.41 12.24 -5.84
CA HIS A 73 -15.39 13.26 -6.08
C HIS A 73 -14.26 12.63 -6.90
N GLU A 74 -13.88 13.26 -8.00
CA GLU A 74 -12.74 12.83 -8.82
C GLU A 74 -11.50 12.77 -7.94
N PHE A 75 -10.92 11.57 -7.78
CA PHE A 75 -9.72 11.33 -6.98
C PHE A 75 -8.49 11.88 -7.73
N ASN A 76 -8.45 13.20 -7.88
CA ASN A 76 -7.33 13.88 -8.48
C ASN A 76 -6.12 13.82 -7.53
N SER A 77 -4.93 13.69 -8.09
CA SER A 77 -3.68 13.56 -7.31
C SER A 77 -3.46 14.73 -6.35
N GLU A 78 -3.92 15.93 -6.69
CA GLU A 78 -3.81 17.11 -5.84
C GLU A 78 -4.71 17.03 -4.60
N GLU A 79 -5.94 16.55 -4.74
CA GLU A 79 -6.89 16.38 -3.65
C GLU A 79 -6.47 15.24 -2.72
N ALA A 80 -5.99 14.13 -3.27
CA ALA A 80 -5.39 13.07 -2.48
C ALA A 80 -4.19 13.59 -1.66
N ARG A 81 -3.34 14.43 -2.27
CA ARG A 81 -2.22 15.08 -1.58
C ARG A 81 -2.69 16.02 -0.48
N ARG A 82 -3.68 16.88 -0.74
CA ARG A 82 -4.25 17.80 0.27
C ARG A 82 -4.90 17.05 1.43
N ALA A 83 -5.66 15.99 1.14
CA ALA A 83 -6.26 15.14 2.16
C ALA A 83 -5.19 14.44 3.01
N GLY A 84 -4.14 13.91 2.37
CA GLY A 84 -2.99 13.32 3.05
C GLY A 84 -2.24 14.34 3.92
N GLN A 85 -2.00 15.55 3.40
CA GLN A 85 -1.37 16.64 4.15
C GLN A 85 -2.21 17.03 5.37
N LYS A 86 -3.53 17.25 5.20
CA LYS A 86 -4.43 17.60 6.31
C LYS A 86 -4.49 16.52 7.38
N GLY A 87 -4.50 15.24 6.97
CA GLY A 87 -4.42 14.11 7.90
C GLY A 87 -3.09 14.07 8.64
N GLY A 88 -1.97 14.26 7.93
CA GLY A 88 -0.65 14.34 8.53
C GLY A 88 -0.50 15.51 9.50
N GLU A 89 -1.02 16.69 9.17
CA GLU A 89 -1.04 17.87 10.04
C GLU A 89 -1.89 17.65 11.29
N ALA A 90 -3.02 16.95 11.18
CA ALA A 90 -3.85 16.62 12.33
C ALA A 90 -3.14 15.68 13.32
N VAL A 91 -2.46 14.66 12.78
CA VAL A 91 -1.78 13.62 13.57
C VAL A 91 -0.43 14.10 14.12
N SER A 92 0.29 14.96 13.42
CA SER A 92 1.64 15.42 13.79
C SER A 92 1.70 16.50 14.88
N ARG A 93 0.55 16.96 15.40
CA ARG A 93 0.50 17.98 16.48
C ARG A 93 1.15 17.50 17.76
N ASP A 94 1.06 16.20 18.06
CA ASP A 94 1.72 15.60 19.21
C ASP A 94 3.06 15.00 18.81
N ARG A 95 4.10 15.83 18.89
CA ARG A 95 5.47 15.44 18.51
C ARG A 95 6.05 14.37 19.43
N GLU A 96 5.74 14.41 20.73
CA GLU A 96 6.28 13.44 21.70
C GLU A 96 5.70 12.06 21.46
N HIS A 97 4.38 11.98 21.27
CA HIS A 97 3.71 10.73 20.90
C HIS A 97 4.21 10.16 19.57
N MET A 98 4.40 11.00 18.54
CA MET A 98 4.94 10.57 17.25
C MET A 98 6.38 10.06 17.36
N ALA A 99 7.21 10.71 18.17
CA ALA A 99 8.57 10.26 18.44
C ALA A 99 8.59 8.90 19.14
N GLU A 100 7.68 8.68 20.09
CA GLU A 100 7.55 7.40 20.78
C GLU A 100 7.09 6.27 19.85
N ILE A 101 6.08 6.51 19.01
CA ILE A 101 5.65 5.56 17.97
C ILE A 101 6.82 5.24 17.03
N GLY A 102 7.54 6.26 16.57
CA GLY A 102 8.69 6.11 15.68
C GLY A 102 9.81 5.28 16.31
N ARG A 103 10.15 5.55 17.57
CA ARG A 103 11.13 4.79 18.35
C ARG A 103 10.73 3.32 18.50
N LYS A 104 9.50 3.04 18.93
CA LYS A 104 8.98 1.67 19.07
C LYS A 104 8.97 0.93 17.73
N GLY A 105 8.62 1.63 16.65
CA GLY A 105 8.72 1.12 15.28
C GLY A 105 10.15 0.78 14.86
N GLY A 106 11.13 1.62 15.22
CA GLY A 106 12.54 1.35 14.99
C GLY A 106 13.06 0.15 15.77
N GLU A 107 12.76 0.08 17.06
CA GLU A 107 13.19 -1.01 17.95
C GLU A 107 12.65 -2.38 17.51
N SER A 108 11.36 -2.45 17.12
CA SER A 108 10.76 -3.69 16.60
C SER A 108 11.41 -4.18 15.30
N ARG A 109 11.84 -3.27 14.43
CA ARG A 109 12.57 -3.63 13.20
C ARG A 109 13.99 -4.10 13.52
N GLN A 110 14.64 -3.47 14.49
CA GLN A 110 15.99 -3.85 14.92
C GLN A 110 16.00 -5.22 15.61
N SER A 111 15.02 -5.49 16.49
CA SER A 111 14.89 -6.78 17.15
C SER A 111 14.56 -7.90 16.16
N ALA A 112 13.64 -7.66 15.22
CA ALA A 112 13.34 -8.58 14.13
C ALA A 112 14.59 -8.88 13.27
N ASN A 113 15.39 -7.86 12.96
CA ASN A 113 16.63 -8.03 12.18
C ASN A 113 17.73 -8.76 12.97
N ARG A 114 17.82 -8.55 14.30
CA ARG A 114 18.74 -9.27 15.18
C ARG A 114 18.39 -10.75 15.28
N LEU A 115 17.11 -11.07 15.46
CA LEU A 115 16.59 -12.45 15.47
C LEU A 115 16.83 -13.15 14.12
N ALA A 116 16.61 -12.44 13.01
CA ALA A 116 16.87 -12.96 11.66
C ALA A 116 18.36 -13.23 11.38
N ARG A 117 19.27 -12.52 12.06
CA ARG A 117 20.72 -12.76 11.99
C ARG A 117 21.15 -13.94 12.85
N GLN A 118 20.63 -14.04 14.07
CA GLN A 118 20.93 -15.14 15.01
C GLN A 118 20.47 -16.50 14.48
N GLY A 119 19.30 -16.57 13.82
CA GLY A 119 18.83 -17.82 13.19
C GLY A 119 19.63 -18.29 11.97
N LYS A 120 20.63 -17.52 11.50
CA LYS A 120 21.56 -17.93 10.43
C LYS A 120 22.89 -18.48 10.96
N GLU A 121 23.23 -18.24 12.22
CA GLU A 121 24.51 -18.67 12.80
C GLU A 121 24.46 -20.07 13.45
N GLU A 122 23.26 -20.61 13.74
CA GLU A 122 23.08 -21.95 14.33
C GLU A 122 23.02 -23.11 13.32
N LYS A 123 23.31 -22.86 12.02
CA LYS A 123 23.18 -23.86 10.94
C LYS A 123 24.50 -24.25 10.25
N HIS A 124 25.63 -24.10 10.94
CA HIS A 124 26.93 -24.62 10.49
C HIS A 124 27.48 -25.68 11.43
#